data_AF-A0A2I0M3Z0-F1
#
_entry.id   AF-A0A2I0M3Z0-F1
#
_cell.length_a   1.000
_cell.length_b   1.000
_cell.length_c   1.000
_cell.angle_alpha   90.00
_cell.angle_beta   90.00
_cell.angle_gamma   90.00
#
_symmetry.space_group_name_H-M   'P 1'
#
loop_
_entity.id
_entity.type
_entity.pdbx_description
1 polymer ?
#
loop_
_entity_poly.entity_id
_entity_poly.type
_entity_poly.pdbx_seq_one_letter_code
_entity_poly.pdbx_strand_id
1 'polypeptide(L)'
;MTLEFAERNKLAEQLQEKVSSLENKLERNLSGDEHVQELLKEKAALEQKVDETRQQILTDRALHAEMVKRLETQNKELEQKLQIATEALKKSEAAAAEQDLKMQKLQTDLEDERSKLQQQILSEKQQYDQKVTGLESQIAALEAAREFDTTAAQHKISQLEKENENLNGSREEYEKSLKNQESELNRLKSELSSRETVSVEIAKALEETRKQREELEQQVSHLASLVEEKDQLIAEKCDTLLKQKEELNQLSQDREAVLLQMHQLQSDVEASRSRAAEKEETARREIDALKLQIQECLFTREHEKNVSELEESVGALSNNHFHSPENRVVEQNGEVAAADVTQLQKDNRELEQQLAYKNKMIKQLQQRMMELKKTLQKELKIRPDSEVPEVREKANSEVPNASVTVTNNSDLNDSREINFEYLKHVVLKFMSCRESEAFHLIKAVSVLLNFSQEEENMLKETLEYKMSWFGSKPSPKGSIRPSISSPRTLWP
;
A
#
# COMPACT_ATOMS: atom_id res chain seq x y z
N MET A 1 120.03 12.08 -91.39
CA MET A 1 121.43 11.80 -91.05
C MET A 1 122.04 10.70 -91.92
N THR A 2 121.68 9.42 -91.79
CA THR A 2 122.33 8.34 -92.58
C THR A 2 122.16 8.49 -94.09
N LEU A 3 120.96 8.85 -94.56
CA LEU A 3 120.65 8.96 -95.99
C LEU A 3 121.37 10.16 -96.64
N GLU A 4 121.33 11.34 -96.00
CA GLU A 4 122.09 12.53 -96.41
C GLU A 4 123.62 12.31 -96.43
N PHE A 5 124.14 11.44 -95.56
CA PHE A 5 125.55 11.07 -95.56
C PHE A 5 125.90 10.19 -96.76
N ALA A 6 125.05 9.22 -97.10
CA ALA A 6 125.20 8.40 -98.30
C ALA A 6 125.14 9.24 -99.58
N GLU A 7 124.23 10.21 -99.66
CA GLU A 7 124.14 11.16 -100.79
C GLU A 7 125.38 12.06 -100.89
N ARG A 8 125.89 12.58 -99.76
CA ARG A 8 127.15 13.34 -99.73
C ARG A 8 128.36 12.50 -100.16
N ASN A 9 128.49 11.26 -99.70
CA ASN A 9 129.58 10.37 -100.12
C ASN A 9 129.51 10.08 -101.62
N LYS A 10 128.33 9.74 -102.15
CA LYS A 10 128.13 9.49 -103.58
C LYS A 10 128.48 10.71 -104.44
N LEU A 11 128.15 11.92 -103.97
CA LEU A 11 128.54 13.17 -104.62
C LEU A 11 130.06 13.42 -104.54
N ALA A 12 130.69 13.10 -103.41
CA ALA A 12 132.14 13.21 -103.23
C ALA A 12 132.91 12.25 -104.15
N GLU A 13 132.47 10.99 -104.28
CA GLU A 13 133.03 10.02 -105.22
C GLU A 13 132.91 10.51 -106.67
N GLN A 14 131.73 11.00 -107.07
CA GLN A 14 131.51 11.57 -108.41
C GLN A 14 132.37 12.82 -108.69
N LEU A 15 132.67 13.62 -107.66
CA LEU A 15 133.58 14.77 -107.79
C LEU A 15 135.04 14.32 -107.87
N GLN A 16 135.46 13.34 -107.05
CA GLN A 16 136.80 12.76 -107.05
C GLN A 16 137.14 12.14 -108.42
N GLU A 17 136.24 11.30 -108.95
CA GLU A 17 136.38 10.65 -110.26
C GLU A 17 136.45 11.68 -111.40
N LYS A 18 135.66 12.77 -111.30
CA LYS A 18 135.68 13.86 -112.28
C LYS A 18 136.95 14.72 -112.20
N VAL A 19 137.51 14.94 -111.00
CA VAL A 19 138.82 15.59 -110.84
C VAL A 19 139.92 14.75 -111.48
N SER A 20 140.02 13.45 -111.15
CA SER A 20 141.03 12.57 -111.73
C SER A 20 140.87 12.33 -113.24
N SER A 21 139.66 12.49 -113.78
CA SER A 21 139.40 12.54 -115.22
C SER A 21 139.92 13.84 -115.87
N LEU A 22 139.74 14.99 -115.23
CA LEU A 22 140.25 16.28 -115.71
C LEU A 22 141.79 16.37 -115.61
N GLU A 23 142.38 15.81 -114.55
CA GLU A 23 143.84 15.67 -114.40
C GLU A 23 144.42 14.80 -115.53
N ASN A 24 143.80 13.65 -115.82
CA ASN A 24 144.18 12.78 -116.96
C ASN A 24 144.06 13.44 -118.34
N LYS A 25 143.19 14.44 -118.49
CA LYS A 25 143.05 15.25 -119.71
C LYS A 25 144.09 16.38 -119.80
N LEU A 26 144.63 16.85 -118.67
CA LEU A 26 145.62 17.93 -118.63
C LEU A 26 147.04 17.42 -118.94
N GLU A 27 147.40 16.21 -118.50
CA GLU A 27 148.72 15.62 -118.77
C GLU A 27 148.89 15.09 -120.20
N ARG A 28 147.79 14.84 -120.92
CA ARG A 28 147.82 14.37 -122.31
C ARG A 28 147.97 15.53 -123.29
N ASN A 29 149.18 15.74 -123.79
CA ASN A 29 149.45 16.58 -124.98
C ASN A 29 148.92 15.91 -126.25
N LEU A 30 147.59 15.93 -126.44
CA LEU A 30 146.91 15.34 -127.60
C LEU A 30 147.07 16.17 -128.87
N SER A 31 147.16 15.50 -130.01
CA SER A 31 146.99 16.12 -131.32
C SER A 31 145.52 16.49 -131.59
N GLY A 32 145.29 17.37 -132.57
CA GLY A 32 143.94 17.87 -132.87
C GLY A 32 142.94 16.78 -133.28
N ASP A 33 143.40 15.73 -133.94
CA ASP A 33 142.55 14.59 -134.35
C ASP A 33 142.17 13.70 -133.15
N GLU A 34 143.11 13.45 -132.23
CA GLU A 34 142.83 12.75 -130.97
C GLU A 34 141.83 13.52 -130.10
N HIS A 35 141.94 14.86 -130.07
CA HIS A 35 141.00 15.72 -129.33
C HIS A 35 139.58 15.67 -129.93
N VAL A 36 139.44 15.63 -131.26
CA VAL A 36 138.15 15.39 -131.93
C VAL A 36 137.63 13.98 -131.64
N GLN A 37 138.50 12.96 -131.64
CA GLN A 37 138.10 11.59 -131.33
C GLN A 37 137.65 11.43 -129.86
N GLU A 38 138.28 12.14 -128.91
CA GLU A 38 137.84 12.17 -127.51
C GLU A 38 136.50 12.91 -127.35
N LEU A 39 136.32 14.05 -128.02
CA LEU A 39 135.03 14.77 -128.04
C LEU A 39 133.91 13.92 -128.65
N LEU A 40 134.19 13.10 -129.68
CA LEU A 40 133.21 12.17 -130.25
C LEU A 40 132.86 11.02 -129.28
N LYS A 41 133.83 10.49 -128.52
CA LYS A 41 133.58 9.51 -127.46
C LYS A 41 132.76 10.12 -126.32
N GLU A 42 133.07 11.34 -125.90
CA GLU A 42 132.33 12.06 -124.86
C GLU A 42 130.90 12.38 -125.32
N LYS A 43 130.73 12.84 -126.57
CA LYS A 43 129.40 13.01 -127.20
C LYS A 43 128.61 11.71 -127.17
N ALA A 44 129.18 10.59 -127.63
CA ALA A 44 128.49 9.30 -127.65
C ALA A 44 128.11 8.81 -126.23
N ALA A 45 129.00 8.99 -125.25
CA ALA A 45 128.72 8.65 -123.85
C ALA A 45 127.66 9.56 -123.21
N LEU A 46 127.56 10.83 -123.62
CA LEU A 46 126.50 11.74 -123.21
C LEU A 46 125.16 11.43 -123.90
N GLU A 47 125.17 11.09 -125.19
CA GLU A 47 123.98 10.61 -125.91
C GLU A 47 123.44 9.32 -125.29
N GLN A 48 124.30 8.35 -124.97
CA GLN A 48 123.93 7.15 -124.23
C GLN A 48 123.32 7.50 -122.85
N LYS A 49 123.94 8.37 -122.05
CA LYS A 49 123.40 8.78 -120.74
C LYS A 49 122.07 9.53 -120.84
N VAL A 50 121.86 10.29 -121.91
CA VAL A 50 120.57 10.94 -122.20
C VAL A 50 119.50 9.91 -122.55
N ASP A 51 119.83 8.86 -123.30
CA ASP A 51 118.87 7.79 -123.62
C ASP A 51 118.63 6.84 -122.44
N GLU A 52 119.63 6.52 -121.62
CA GLU A 52 119.47 5.80 -120.35
C GLU A 52 118.53 6.55 -119.39
N THR A 53 118.75 7.86 -119.20
CA THR A 53 117.87 8.68 -118.35
C THR A 53 116.47 8.86 -118.93
N ARG A 54 116.33 8.94 -120.26
CA ARG A 54 115.01 8.89 -120.94
C ARG A 54 114.29 7.57 -120.67
N GLN A 55 114.96 6.43 -120.79
CA GLN A 55 114.35 5.11 -120.52
C GLN A 55 113.95 4.98 -119.05
N GLN A 56 114.79 5.42 -118.11
CA GLN A 56 114.46 5.43 -116.68
C GLN A 56 113.23 6.31 -116.40
N ILE A 57 113.16 7.52 -116.98
CA ILE A 57 111.99 8.40 -116.86
C ILE A 57 110.73 7.76 -117.47
N LEU A 58 110.85 6.98 -118.55
CA LEU A 58 109.73 6.25 -119.14
C LEU A 58 109.26 5.08 -118.25
N THR A 59 110.18 4.32 -117.64
CA THR A 59 109.80 3.24 -116.69
C THR A 59 109.18 3.81 -115.42
N ASP A 60 109.75 4.87 -114.85
CA ASP A 60 109.21 5.52 -113.65
C ASP A 60 107.83 6.13 -113.94
N ARG A 61 107.65 6.77 -115.10
CA ARG A 61 106.34 7.27 -115.55
C ARG A 61 105.33 6.14 -115.75
N ALA A 62 105.74 4.97 -116.24
CA ALA A 62 104.85 3.81 -116.39
C ALA A 62 104.44 3.23 -115.03
N LEU A 63 105.38 3.08 -114.09
CA LEU A 63 105.12 2.63 -112.72
C LEU A 63 104.21 3.62 -111.96
N HIS A 64 104.45 4.93 -112.08
CA HIS A 64 103.57 5.96 -111.53
C HIS A 64 102.17 5.91 -112.17
N ALA A 65 102.05 5.68 -113.48
CA ALA A 65 100.75 5.55 -114.13
C ALA A 65 99.97 4.30 -113.68
N GLU A 66 100.66 3.19 -113.38
CA GLU A 66 100.01 2.01 -112.78
C GLU A 66 99.59 2.26 -111.33
N MET A 67 100.45 2.91 -110.53
CA MET A 67 100.14 3.30 -109.15
C MET A 67 98.93 4.24 -109.08
N VAL A 68 98.85 5.24 -109.97
CA VAL A 68 97.69 6.14 -110.07
C VAL A 68 96.42 5.37 -110.42
N LYS A 69 96.44 4.48 -111.44
CA LYS A 69 95.28 3.63 -111.78
C LYS A 69 94.83 2.75 -110.60
N ARG A 70 95.78 2.23 -109.82
CA ARG A 70 95.51 1.43 -108.62
C ARG A 70 94.81 2.27 -107.55
N LEU A 71 95.32 3.46 -107.26
CA LEU A 71 94.73 4.42 -106.33
C LEU A 71 93.35 4.93 -106.80
N GLU A 72 93.16 5.23 -108.09
CA GLU A 72 91.86 5.58 -108.68
C GLU A 72 90.84 4.46 -108.51
N THR A 73 91.26 3.20 -108.67
CA THR A 73 90.38 2.03 -108.50
C THR A 73 90.01 1.83 -107.04
N GLN A 74 90.97 1.97 -106.12
CA GLN A 74 90.74 1.90 -104.67
C GLN A 74 89.82 3.04 -104.19
N ASN A 75 90.01 4.27 -104.68
CA ASN A 75 89.13 5.40 -104.36
C ASN A 75 87.69 5.13 -104.80
N LYS A 76 87.47 4.63 -106.03
CA LYS A 76 86.12 4.27 -106.52
C LYS A 76 85.49 3.15 -105.69
N GLU A 77 86.26 2.16 -105.25
CA GLU A 77 85.77 1.08 -104.37
C GLU A 77 85.41 1.62 -102.97
N LEU A 78 86.20 2.56 -102.43
CA LEU A 78 85.93 3.23 -101.15
C LEU A 78 84.70 4.15 -101.25
N GLU A 79 84.54 4.91 -102.32
CA GLU A 79 83.37 5.74 -102.62
C GLU A 79 82.08 4.89 -102.67
N GLN A 80 82.12 3.75 -103.38
CA GLN A 80 80.99 2.81 -103.44
C GLN A 80 80.66 2.20 -102.08
N LYS A 81 81.68 1.78 -101.31
CA LYS A 81 81.48 1.26 -99.94
C LYS A 81 80.91 2.33 -99.00
N LEU A 82 81.37 3.57 -99.11
CA LEU A 82 80.87 4.71 -98.32
C LEU A 82 79.43 5.05 -98.69
N GLN A 83 79.06 5.02 -99.98
CA GLN A 83 77.66 5.17 -100.40
C GLN A 83 76.78 4.06 -99.82
N ILE A 84 77.16 2.79 -99.98
CA ILE A 84 76.39 1.64 -99.47
C ILE A 84 76.23 1.73 -97.94
N ALA A 85 77.29 2.08 -97.21
CA ALA A 85 77.23 2.29 -95.76
C ALA A 85 76.32 3.46 -95.37
N THR A 86 76.35 4.57 -96.13
CA THR A 86 75.48 5.74 -95.91
C THR A 86 74.00 5.41 -96.17
N GLU A 87 73.70 4.62 -97.21
CA GLU A 87 72.34 4.17 -97.50
C GLU A 87 71.82 3.14 -96.49
N ALA A 88 72.69 2.24 -96.00
CA ALA A 88 72.36 1.30 -94.94
C ALA A 88 72.09 2.02 -93.61
N LEU A 89 72.93 3.00 -93.25
CA LEU A 89 72.74 3.84 -92.07
C LEU A 89 71.40 4.58 -92.13
N LYS A 90 71.09 5.29 -93.23
CA LYS A 90 69.82 6.00 -93.41
C LYS A 90 68.59 5.09 -93.30
N LYS A 91 68.67 3.85 -93.80
CA LYS A 91 67.61 2.84 -93.65
C LYS A 91 67.46 2.39 -92.19
N SER A 92 68.56 2.23 -91.46
CA SER A 92 68.56 1.90 -90.04
C SER A 92 68.04 3.05 -89.16
N GLU A 93 68.39 4.30 -89.47
CA GLU A 93 67.91 5.51 -88.80
C GLU A 93 66.40 5.68 -88.98
N ALA A 94 65.89 5.50 -90.21
CA ALA A 94 64.46 5.54 -90.49
C ALA A 94 63.68 4.43 -89.77
N ALA A 95 64.22 3.20 -89.74
CA ALA A 95 63.60 2.09 -89.03
C ALA A 95 63.61 2.29 -87.51
N ALA A 96 64.67 2.88 -86.94
CA ALA A 96 64.73 3.25 -85.53
C ALA A 96 63.66 4.30 -85.20
N ALA A 97 63.56 5.38 -85.98
CA ALA A 97 62.56 6.42 -85.79
C ALA A 97 61.11 5.91 -85.89
N GLU A 98 60.84 4.91 -86.73
CA GLU A 98 59.52 4.24 -86.80
C GLU A 98 59.23 3.43 -85.52
N GLN A 99 60.22 2.70 -84.98
CA GLN A 99 60.05 1.99 -83.69
C GLN A 99 59.91 2.95 -82.51
N ASP A 100 60.64 4.06 -82.49
CA ASP A 100 60.54 5.08 -81.44
C ASP A 100 59.15 5.73 -81.43
N LEU A 101 58.62 6.10 -82.61
CA LEU A 101 57.26 6.64 -82.75
C LEU A 101 56.20 5.61 -82.30
N LYS A 102 56.39 4.34 -82.67
CA LYS A 102 55.52 3.24 -82.22
C LYS A 102 55.60 3.02 -80.70
N MET A 103 56.79 3.12 -80.11
CA MET A 103 57.00 3.01 -78.67
C MET A 103 56.34 4.18 -77.93
N GLN A 104 56.52 5.40 -78.42
CA GLN A 104 55.90 6.61 -77.88
C GLN A 104 54.36 6.50 -77.91
N LYS A 105 53.78 6.01 -79.01
CA LYS A 105 52.34 5.78 -79.09
C LYS A 105 51.88 4.72 -78.07
N LEU A 106 52.58 3.59 -77.95
CA LEU A 106 52.22 2.58 -76.95
C LEU A 106 52.36 3.11 -75.51
N GLN A 107 53.28 4.04 -75.26
CA GLN A 107 53.38 4.74 -73.96
C GLN A 107 52.19 5.67 -73.72
N THR A 108 51.72 6.44 -74.70
CA THR A 108 50.52 7.28 -74.54
C THR A 108 49.26 6.44 -74.36
N ASP A 109 49.08 5.41 -75.19
CA ASP A 109 47.91 4.52 -75.12
C ASP A 109 47.82 3.81 -73.74
N LEU A 110 48.96 3.48 -73.12
CA LEU A 110 49.04 2.91 -71.76
C LEU A 110 48.84 3.94 -70.64
N GLU A 111 49.29 5.19 -70.83
CA GLU A 111 49.11 6.29 -69.86
C GLU A 111 47.64 6.73 -69.79
N ASP A 112 46.95 6.78 -70.92
CA ASP A 112 45.53 7.12 -71.01
C ASP A 112 44.66 6.05 -70.32
N GLU A 113 44.88 4.76 -70.61
CA GLU A 113 44.15 3.68 -69.92
C GLU A 113 44.52 3.59 -68.43
N ARG A 114 45.77 3.88 -68.03
CA ARG A 114 46.13 3.99 -66.61
C ARG A 114 45.36 5.12 -65.92
N SER A 115 45.30 6.30 -66.54
CA SER A 115 44.60 7.47 -66.03
C SER A 115 43.09 7.20 -65.88
N LYS A 116 42.49 6.56 -66.89
CA LYS A 116 41.08 6.14 -66.93
C LYS A 116 40.75 5.10 -65.84
N LEU A 117 41.58 4.07 -65.67
CA LEU A 117 41.43 3.08 -64.59
C LEU A 117 41.60 3.74 -63.21
N GLN A 118 42.56 4.64 -63.05
CA GLN A 118 42.75 5.39 -61.81
C GLN A 118 41.54 6.29 -61.48
N GLN A 119 40.95 6.95 -62.47
CA GLN A 119 39.71 7.71 -62.31
C GLN A 119 38.53 6.80 -61.93
N GLN A 120 38.39 5.63 -62.56
CA GLN A 120 37.35 4.66 -62.20
C GLN A 120 37.50 4.20 -60.74
N ILE A 121 38.71 3.78 -60.34
CA ILE A 121 39.02 3.35 -58.96
C ILE A 121 38.69 4.45 -57.93
N LEU A 122 39.01 5.71 -58.22
CA LEU A 122 38.66 6.84 -57.36
C LEU A 122 37.14 7.05 -57.25
N SER A 123 36.42 6.91 -58.38
CA SER A 123 34.95 7.07 -58.39
C SER A 123 34.22 5.93 -57.68
N GLU A 124 34.66 4.68 -57.84
CA GLU A 124 34.11 3.52 -57.12
C GLU A 124 34.43 3.61 -55.64
N LYS A 125 35.67 3.97 -55.27
CA LYS A 125 36.03 4.21 -53.87
C LYS A 125 35.12 5.28 -53.24
N GLN A 126 34.91 6.41 -53.91
CA GLN A 126 34.03 7.47 -53.39
C GLN A 126 32.59 6.97 -53.15
N GLN A 127 32.06 6.11 -54.03
CA GLN A 127 30.74 5.49 -53.84
C GLN A 127 30.72 4.53 -52.64
N TYR A 128 31.78 3.73 -52.43
CA TYR A 128 31.89 2.87 -51.26
C TYR A 128 32.06 3.68 -49.96
N ASP A 129 32.89 4.72 -49.94
CA ASP A 129 33.07 5.62 -48.79
C ASP A 129 31.74 6.33 -48.41
N GLN A 130 30.95 6.77 -49.41
CA GLN A 130 29.59 7.30 -49.21
C GLN A 130 28.61 6.25 -48.67
N LYS A 131 28.70 5.00 -49.15
CA LYS A 131 27.83 3.91 -48.67
C LYS A 131 28.19 3.48 -47.25
N VAL A 132 29.46 3.47 -46.89
CA VAL A 132 29.95 3.18 -45.53
C VAL A 132 29.45 4.25 -44.57
N THR A 133 29.74 5.53 -44.84
CA THR A 133 29.29 6.65 -43.99
C THR A 133 27.77 6.75 -43.85
N GLY A 134 27.01 6.39 -44.89
CA GLY A 134 25.55 6.26 -44.82
C GLY A 134 25.07 5.14 -43.90
N LEU A 135 25.73 3.97 -43.93
CA LEU A 135 25.43 2.84 -43.04
C LEU A 135 25.87 3.11 -41.60
N GLU A 136 27.03 3.72 -41.38
CA GLU A 136 27.51 4.16 -40.05
C GLU A 136 26.51 5.16 -39.42
N SER A 137 26.01 6.11 -40.21
CA SER A 137 24.97 7.05 -39.77
C SER A 137 23.65 6.35 -39.40
N GLN A 138 23.28 5.30 -40.15
CA GLN A 138 22.08 4.50 -39.84
C GLN A 138 22.26 3.66 -38.57
N ILE A 139 23.44 3.08 -38.36
CA ILE A 139 23.78 2.32 -37.15
C ILE A 139 23.71 3.23 -35.92
N ALA A 140 24.39 4.38 -35.95
CA ALA A 140 24.39 5.34 -34.85
C ALA A 140 22.96 5.85 -34.50
N ALA A 141 22.11 6.06 -35.51
CA ALA A 141 20.71 6.45 -35.30
C ALA A 141 19.87 5.33 -34.64
N LEU A 142 20.10 4.06 -35.02
CA LEU A 142 19.43 2.90 -34.41
C LEU A 142 19.94 2.62 -32.99
N GLU A 143 21.23 2.83 -32.74
CA GLU A 143 21.83 2.71 -31.41
C GLU A 143 21.27 3.77 -30.46
N ALA A 144 21.24 5.04 -30.87
CA ALA A 144 20.66 6.13 -30.08
C ALA A 144 19.15 5.92 -29.80
N ALA A 145 18.38 5.43 -30.77
CA ALA A 145 16.97 5.08 -30.57
C ALA A 145 16.81 3.92 -29.56
N ARG A 146 17.65 2.88 -29.66
CA ARG A 146 17.66 1.76 -28.72
C ARG A 146 18.06 2.19 -27.30
N GLU A 147 18.99 3.11 -27.15
CA GLU A 147 19.37 3.67 -25.84
C GLU A 147 18.26 4.51 -25.23
N PHE A 148 17.54 5.30 -26.05
CA PHE A 148 16.35 6.03 -25.62
C PHE A 148 15.25 5.07 -25.14
N ASP A 149 14.90 4.04 -25.91
CA ASP A 149 13.91 3.03 -25.52
C ASP A 149 14.33 2.27 -24.25
N THR A 150 15.62 1.94 -24.13
CA THR A 150 16.17 1.25 -22.94
C THR A 150 16.07 2.13 -21.69
N THR A 151 16.42 3.42 -21.79
CA THR A 151 16.35 4.36 -20.65
C THR A 151 14.91 4.71 -20.27
N ALA A 152 14.00 4.85 -21.25
CA ALA A 152 12.58 5.03 -21.02
C ALA A 152 11.95 3.81 -20.33
N ALA A 153 12.30 2.59 -20.77
CA ALA A 153 11.87 1.35 -20.14
C ALA A 153 12.40 1.23 -18.70
N GLN A 154 13.68 1.50 -18.47
CA GLN A 154 14.29 1.45 -17.13
C GLN A 154 13.65 2.48 -16.18
N HIS A 155 13.37 3.71 -16.65
CA HIS A 155 12.65 4.71 -15.87
C HIS A 155 11.23 4.24 -15.52
N LYS A 156 10.51 3.59 -16.45
CA LYS A 156 9.17 3.05 -16.16
C LYS A 156 9.21 1.86 -15.19
N ILE A 157 10.22 1.00 -15.28
CA ILE A 157 10.45 -0.08 -14.31
C ILE A 157 10.62 0.52 -12.91
N SER A 158 11.54 1.46 -12.71
CA SER A 158 11.78 2.03 -11.38
C SER A 158 10.68 2.97 -10.87
N GLN A 159 9.80 3.47 -11.74
CA GLN A 159 8.53 4.06 -11.31
C GLN A 159 7.59 2.98 -10.71
N LEU A 160 7.44 1.84 -11.37
CA LEU A 160 6.58 0.73 -10.93
C LEU A 160 7.14 0.01 -9.69
N GLU A 161 8.46 -0.11 -9.56
CA GLU A 161 9.12 -0.63 -8.35
C GLU A 161 8.74 0.24 -7.14
N LYS A 162 8.91 1.56 -7.25
CA LYS A 162 8.51 2.52 -6.20
C LYS A 162 7.00 2.53 -5.92
N GLU A 163 6.17 2.35 -6.94
CA GLU A 163 4.71 2.23 -6.77
C GLU A 163 4.34 0.96 -5.98
N ASN A 164 4.97 -0.17 -6.29
CA ASN A 164 4.82 -1.42 -5.54
C ASN A 164 5.33 -1.32 -4.09
N GLU A 165 6.46 -0.63 -3.85
CA GLU A 165 6.96 -0.37 -2.49
C GLU A 165 5.94 0.41 -1.66
N ASN A 166 5.37 1.49 -2.20
CA ASN A 166 4.33 2.28 -1.53
C ASN A 166 3.08 1.44 -1.25
N LEU A 167 2.59 0.69 -2.25
CA LEU A 167 1.41 -0.16 -2.11
C LEU A 167 1.62 -1.29 -1.10
N ASN A 168 2.80 -1.89 -1.04
CA ASN A 168 3.13 -2.88 -0.01
C ASN A 168 3.22 -2.24 1.39
N GLY A 169 3.80 -1.04 1.51
CA GLY A 169 3.82 -0.27 2.76
C GLY A 169 2.40 -0.03 3.31
N SER A 170 1.51 0.51 2.48
CA SER A 170 0.10 0.70 2.86
C SER A 170 -0.63 -0.62 3.14
N ARG A 171 -0.35 -1.69 2.38
CA ARG A 171 -0.90 -3.03 2.66
C ARG A 171 -0.50 -3.51 4.05
N GLU A 172 0.77 -3.39 4.41
CA GLU A 172 1.23 -3.76 5.75
C GLU A 172 0.61 -2.90 6.86
N GLU A 173 0.39 -1.60 6.63
CA GLU A 173 -0.30 -0.74 7.59
C GLU A 173 -1.76 -1.17 7.81
N TYR A 174 -2.48 -1.52 6.74
CA TYR A 174 -3.82 -2.10 6.85
C TYR A 174 -3.79 -3.48 7.54
N GLU A 175 -2.81 -4.32 7.25
CA GLU A 175 -2.65 -5.65 7.88
C GLU A 175 -2.36 -5.54 9.39
N LYS A 176 -1.51 -4.58 9.80
CA LYS A 176 -1.24 -4.21 11.20
C LYS A 176 -2.50 -3.66 11.88
N SER A 177 -3.25 -2.78 11.20
CA SER A 177 -4.49 -2.18 11.73
C SER A 177 -5.61 -3.21 11.91
N LEU A 178 -5.83 -4.08 10.92
CA LEU A 178 -6.81 -5.17 10.97
C LEU A 178 -6.51 -6.14 12.13
N LYS A 179 -5.25 -6.52 12.32
CA LYS A 179 -4.81 -7.38 13.43
C LYS A 179 -5.05 -6.73 14.80
N ASN A 180 -4.87 -5.41 14.92
CA ASN A 180 -5.19 -4.68 16.13
C ASN A 180 -6.71 -4.70 16.40
N GLN A 181 -7.54 -4.42 15.38
CA GLN A 181 -9.00 -4.48 15.49
C GLN A 181 -9.50 -5.89 15.84
N GLU A 182 -8.93 -6.94 15.28
CA GLU A 182 -9.24 -8.33 15.63
C GLU A 182 -8.92 -8.63 17.10
N SER A 183 -7.76 -8.17 17.60
CA SER A 183 -7.39 -8.35 19.01
C SER A 183 -8.31 -7.61 19.97
N GLU A 184 -8.75 -6.39 19.63
CA GLU A 184 -9.74 -5.64 20.41
C GLU A 184 -11.13 -6.27 20.35
N LEU A 185 -11.55 -6.76 19.18
CA LEU A 185 -12.82 -7.46 19.01
C LEU A 185 -12.87 -8.74 19.87
N ASN A 186 -11.75 -9.47 19.95
CA ASN A 186 -11.63 -10.65 20.82
C ASN A 186 -11.55 -10.28 22.32
N ARG A 187 -10.92 -9.15 22.69
CA ARG A 187 -11.00 -8.57 24.05
C ARG A 187 -12.46 -8.26 24.43
N LEU A 188 -13.17 -7.52 23.59
CA LEU A 188 -14.56 -7.12 23.83
C LEU A 188 -15.54 -8.31 23.89
N LYS A 189 -15.34 -9.35 23.08
CA LYS A 189 -16.07 -10.64 23.23
C LYS A 189 -15.85 -11.28 24.60
N SER A 190 -14.60 -11.27 25.09
CA SER A 190 -14.23 -11.86 26.38
C SER A 190 -14.84 -11.07 27.55
N GLU A 191 -14.80 -9.73 27.46
CA GLU A 191 -15.44 -8.83 28.43
C GLU A 191 -16.97 -8.94 28.41
N LEU A 192 -17.58 -9.11 27.24
CA LEU A 192 -19.03 -9.33 27.10
C LEU A 192 -19.44 -10.66 27.74
N SER A 193 -18.72 -11.75 27.47
CA SER A 193 -19.00 -13.07 28.07
C SER A 193 -18.83 -13.06 29.59
N SER A 194 -17.79 -12.40 30.11
CA SER A 194 -17.60 -12.21 31.56
C SER A 194 -18.73 -11.36 32.18
N ARG A 195 -19.20 -10.33 31.48
CA ARG A 195 -20.34 -9.52 31.93
C ARG A 195 -21.65 -10.29 31.88
N GLU A 196 -21.82 -11.20 30.91
CA GLU A 196 -22.97 -12.10 30.80
C GLU A 196 -23.01 -13.08 31.98
N THR A 197 -21.90 -13.72 32.34
CA THR A 197 -21.86 -14.61 33.51
C THR A 197 -22.19 -13.87 34.81
N VAL A 198 -21.63 -12.68 35.02
CA VAL A 198 -21.97 -11.83 36.19
C VAL A 198 -23.44 -11.39 36.16
N SER A 199 -24.00 -11.09 34.99
CA SER A 199 -25.43 -10.74 34.87
C SER A 199 -26.35 -11.92 35.19
N VAL A 200 -25.95 -13.15 34.85
CA VAL A 200 -26.67 -14.38 35.20
C VAL A 200 -26.58 -14.66 36.72
N GLU A 201 -25.44 -14.38 37.35
CA GLU A 201 -25.27 -14.50 38.81
C GLU A 201 -26.11 -13.46 39.57
N ILE A 202 -26.12 -12.20 39.12
CA ILE A 202 -26.99 -11.15 39.68
C ILE A 202 -28.47 -11.53 39.52
N ALA A 203 -28.88 -12.06 38.36
CA ALA A 203 -30.25 -12.51 38.15
C ALA A 203 -30.64 -13.65 39.12
N LYS A 204 -29.76 -14.64 39.34
CA LYS A 204 -29.97 -15.71 40.35
C LYS A 204 -30.07 -15.14 41.77
N ALA A 205 -29.20 -14.21 42.15
CA ALA A 205 -29.21 -13.61 43.48
C ALA A 205 -30.49 -12.78 43.73
N LEU A 206 -30.96 -12.03 42.73
CA LEU A 206 -32.23 -11.29 42.79
C LEU A 206 -33.43 -12.23 42.90
N GLU A 207 -33.41 -13.37 42.21
CA GLU A 207 -34.49 -14.35 42.27
C GLU A 207 -34.53 -15.11 43.61
N GLU A 208 -33.37 -15.44 44.18
CA GLU A 208 -33.30 -16.00 45.53
C GLU A 208 -33.77 -14.97 46.58
N THR A 209 -33.43 -13.69 46.38
CA THR A 209 -33.95 -12.58 47.21
C THR A 209 -35.47 -12.41 47.06
N ARG A 210 -36.05 -12.67 45.87
CA ARG A 210 -37.52 -12.70 45.69
C ARG A 210 -38.17 -13.80 46.51
N LYS A 211 -37.67 -15.04 46.42
CA LYS A 211 -38.21 -16.17 47.20
C LYS A 211 -38.18 -15.87 48.70
N GLN A 212 -37.04 -15.36 49.21
CA GLN A 212 -36.92 -14.96 50.61
C GLN A 212 -37.92 -13.85 50.98
N ARG A 213 -38.19 -12.90 50.09
CA ARG A 213 -39.25 -11.90 50.30
C ARG A 213 -40.63 -12.55 50.33
N GLU A 214 -40.93 -13.45 49.40
CA GLU A 214 -42.22 -14.13 49.28
C GLU A 214 -42.49 -15.09 50.46
N GLU A 215 -41.46 -15.76 50.98
CA GLU A 215 -41.51 -16.55 52.22
C GLU A 215 -41.78 -15.65 53.44
N LEU A 216 -41.10 -14.50 53.56
CA LEU A 216 -41.34 -13.53 54.63
C LEU A 216 -42.73 -12.88 54.52
N GLU A 217 -43.22 -12.63 53.30
CA GLU A 217 -44.54 -12.07 53.02
C GLU A 217 -45.66 -13.07 53.36
N GLN A 218 -45.44 -14.36 53.11
CA GLN A 218 -46.30 -15.45 53.61
C GLN A 218 -46.27 -15.55 55.15
N GLN A 219 -45.10 -15.44 55.79
CA GLN A 219 -44.99 -15.44 57.26
C GLN A 219 -45.71 -14.24 57.89
N VAL A 220 -45.55 -13.04 57.32
CA VAL A 220 -46.26 -11.83 57.75
C VAL A 220 -47.77 -11.98 57.54
N SER A 221 -48.22 -12.54 56.41
CA SER A 221 -49.64 -12.83 56.19
C SER A 221 -50.21 -13.82 57.21
N HIS A 222 -49.46 -14.88 57.55
CA HIS A 222 -49.89 -15.85 58.56
C HIS A 222 -49.96 -15.23 59.97
N LEU A 223 -48.97 -14.41 60.34
CA LEU A 223 -48.98 -13.68 61.60
C LEU A 223 -50.10 -12.63 61.65
N ALA A 224 -50.42 -11.96 60.53
CA ALA A 224 -51.53 -11.02 60.45
C ALA A 224 -52.89 -11.72 60.67
N SER A 225 -53.14 -12.85 60.00
CA SER A 225 -54.36 -13.63 60.24
C SER A 225 -54.43 -14.22 61.66
N LEU A 226 -53.29 -14.57 62.27
CA LEU A 226 -53.24 -15.01 63.67
C LEU A 226 -53.55 -13.86 64.64
N VAL A 227 -53.08 -12.63 64.36
CA VAL A 227 -53.44 -11.42 65.13
C VAL A 227 -54.93 -11.12 64.97
N GLU A 228 -55.48 -11.17 63.75
CA GLU A 228 -56.91 -10.99 63.49
C GLU A 228 -57.77 -12.03 64.24
N GLU A 229 -57.34 -13.30 64.30
CA GLU A 229 -57.97 -14.34 65.13
C GLU A 229 -57.92 -13.99 66.63
N LYS A 230 -56.82 -13.41 67.12
CA LYS A 230 -56.71 -13.01 68.54
C LYS A 230 -57.50 -11.75 68.85
N ASP A 231 -57.54 -10.77 67.96
CA ASP A 231 -58.35 -9.56 68.13
C ASP A 231 -59.84 -9.87 68.08
N GLN A 232 -60.27 -10.78 67.20
CA GLN A 232 -61.64 -11.32 67.18
C GLN A 232 -61.97 -12.07 68.49
N LEU A 233 -61.07 -12.93 68.97
CA LEU A 233 -61.23 -13.62 70.25
C LEU A 233 -61.25 -12.65 71.44
N ILE A 234 -60.46 -11.57 71.41
CA ILE A 234 -60.45 -10.51 72.42
C ILE A 234 -61.78 -9.75 72.38
N ALA A 235 -62.30 -9.40 71.21
CA ALA A 235 -63.59 -8.75 71.05
C ALA A 235 -64.73 -9.64 71.62
N GLU A 236 -64.76 -10.93 71.28
CA GLU A 236 -65.70 -11.90 71.86
C GLU A 236 -65.59 -11.98 73.39
N LYS A 237 -64.36 -11.95 73.94
CA LYS A 237 -64.17 -11.91 75.39
C LYS A 237 -64.64 -10.61 76.02
N CYS A 238 -64.37 -9.45 75.40
CA CYS A 238 -64.91 -8.16 75.82
C CYS A 238 -66.45 -8.15 75.83
N ASP A 239 -67.09 -8.70 74.80
CA ASP A 239 -68.56 -8.84 74.74
C ASP A 239 -69.11 -9.76 75.86
N THR A 240 -68.43 -10.88 76.15
CA THR A 240 -68.85 -11.73 77.29
C THR A 240 -68.64 -11.05 78.64
N LEU A 241 -67.57 -10.27 78.80
CA LEU A 241 -67.31 -9.49 80.02
C LEU A 241 -68.27 -8.31 80.18
N LEU A 242 -68.71 -7.68 79.08
CA LEU A 242 -69.75 -6.66 79.09
C LEU A 242 -71.09 -7.26 79.54
N LYS A 243 -71.51 -8.39 78.97
CA LYS A 243 -72.73 -9.11 79.40
C LYS A 243 -72.67 -9.52 80.88
N GLN A 244 -71.56 -10.09 81.34
CA GLN A 244 -71.36 -10.42 82.76
C GLN A 244 -71.38 -9.18 83.67
N LYS A 245 -70.90 -8.02 83.19
CA LYS A 245 -70.97 -6.74 83.91
C LYS A 245 -72.39 -6.17 83.94
N GLU A 246 -73.15 -6.33 82.87
CA GLU A 246 -74.58 -5.96 82.80
C GLU A 246 -75.42 -6.86 83.72
N GLU A 247 -75.18 -8.17 83.72
CA GLU A 247 -75.76 -9.13 84.67
C GLU A 247 -75.41 -8.77 86.13
N LEU A 248 -74.16 -8.44 86.43
CA LEU A 248 -73.73 -7.97 87.75
C LEU A 248 -74.39 -6.65 88.16
N ASN A 249 -74.54 -5.71 87.22
CA ASN A 249 -75.24 -4.45 87.46
C ASN A 249 -76.73 -4.69 87.74
N GLN A 250 -77.40 -5.57 86.97
CA GLN A 250 -78.79 -5.94 87.21
C GLN A 250 -78.95 -6.62 88.57
N LEU A 251 -78.11 -7.61 88.90
CA LEU A 251 -78.11 -8.25 90.22
C LEU A 251 -77.82 -7.25 91.36
N SER A 252 -77.02 -6.21 91.12
CA SER A 252 -76.81 -5.13 92.10
C SER A 252 -78.04 -4.24 92.26
N GLN A 253 -78.73 -3.89 91.16
CA GLN A 253 -79.99 -3.14 91.19
C GLN A 253 -81.11 -3.95 91.84
N ASP A 254 -81.22 -5.24 91.54
CA ASP A 254 -82.18 -6.16 92.16
C ASP A 254 -81.90 -6.29 93.66
N ARG A 255 -80.62 -6.41 94.06
CA ARG A 255 -80.21 -6.40 95.48
C ARG A 255 -80.57 -5.08 96.16
N GLU A 256 -80.38 -3.94 95.50
CA GLU A 256 -80.73 -2.62 96.04
C GLU A 256 -82.25 -2.43 96.13
N ALA A 257 -83.02 -2.90 95.15
CA ALA A 257 -84.47 -2.94 95.19
C ALA A 257 -85.00 -3.86 96.31
N VAL A 258 -84.37 -5.01 96.55
CA VAL A 258 -84.67 -5.91 97.68
C VAL A 258 -84.29 -5.26 99.02
N LEU A 259 -83.18 -4.52 99.10
CA LEU A 259 -82.83 -3.74 100.30
C LEU A 259 -83.83 -2.61 100.56
N LEU A 260 -84.30 -1.92 99.52
CA LEU A 260 -85.38 -0.92 99.63
C LEU A 260 -86.72 -1.54 100.05
N GLN A 261 -87.09 -2.70 99.50
CA GLN A 261 -88.26 -3.45 99.97
C GLN A 261 -88.10 -3.92 101.42
N MET A 262 -86.91 -4.35 101.82
CA MET A 262 -86.63 -4.75 103.21
C MET A 262 -86.73 -3.56 104.16
N HIS A 263 -86.21 -2.38 103.79
CA HIS A 263 -86.36 -1.15 104.56
C HIS A 263 -87.82 -0.67 104.61
N GLN A 264 -88.58 -0.77 103.51
CA GLN A 264 -90.01 -0.44 103.49
C GLN A 264 -90.80 -1.38 104.42
N LEU A 265 -90.60 -2.70 104.30
CA LEU A 265 -91.23 -3.69 105.17
C LEU A 265 -90.82 -3.50 106.64
N GLN A 266 -89.56 -3.13 106.91
CA GLN A 266 -89.10 -2.81 108.25
C GLN A 266 -89.80 -1.55 108.78
N SER A 267 -89.96 -0.50 107.96
CA SER A 267 -90.71 0.71 108.33
C SER A 267 -92.20 0.44 108.54
N ASP A 268 -92.82 -0.44 107.72
CA ASP A 268 -94.21 -0.86 107.89
C ASP A 268 -94.40 -1.72 109.16
N VAL A 269 -93.42 -2.57 109.49
CA VAL A 269 -93.38 -3.32 110.76
C VAL A 269 -93.22 -2.35 111.93
N GLU A 270 -92.32 -1.38 111.86
CA GLU A 270 -92.13 -0.35 112.90
C GLU A 270 -93.39 0.52 113.06
N ALA A 271 -94.01 0.99 111.98
CA ALA A 271 -95.26 1.75 112.01
C ALA A 271 -96.46 0.91 112.49
N SER A 272 -96.44 -0.41 112.27
CA SER A 272 -97.42 -1.34 112.85
C SER A 272 -97.17 -1.59 114.33
N ARG A 273 -95.90 -1.66 114.75
CA ARG A 273 -95.45 -1.81 116.13
C ARG A 273 -95.74 -0.55 116.95
N SER A 274 -95.56 0.63 116.36
CA SER A 274 -95.94 1.92 116.96
C SER A 274 -97.46 2.04 117.10
N ARG A 275 -98.26 1.68 116.10
CA ARG A 275 -99.73 1.64 116.24
C ARG A 275 -100.21 0.55 117.21
N ALA A 276 -99.44 -0.53 117.39
CA ALA A 276 -99.72 -1.52 118.44
C ALA A 276 -99.35 -0.98 119.83
N ALA A 277 -98.23 -0.27 119.96
CA ALA A 277 -97.80 0.38 121.20
C ALA A 277 -98.72 1.55 121.59
N GLU A 278 -99.20 2.36 120.64
CA GLU A 278 -100.23 3.38 120.86
C GLU A 278 -101.54 2.74 121.35
N LYS A 279 -101.95 1.61 120.76
CA LYS A 279 -103.13 0.86 121.22
C LYS A 279 -102.92 0.22 122.59
N GLU A 280 -101.72 -0.28 122.88
CA GLU A 280 -101.36 -0.76 124.20
C GLU A 280 -101.33 0.40 125.20
N GLU A 281 -100.89 1.60 124.81
CA GLU A 281 -100.88 2.77 125.68
C GLU A 281 -102.28 3.35 125.88
N THR A 282 -103.16 3.36 124.88
CA THR A 282 -104.58 3.69 125.10
C THR A 282 -105.24 2.64 126.00
N ALA A 283 -104.96 1.34 125.80
CA ALA A 283 -105.44 0.30 126.68
C ALA A 283 -104.85 0.42 128.11
N ARG A 284 -103.59 0.84 128.27
CA ARG A 284 -102.99 1.16 129.57
C ARG A 284 -103.66 2.37 130.21
N ARG A 285 -103.92 3.45 129.47
CA ARG A 285 -104.65 4.64 129.97
C ARG A 285 -106.10 4.28 130.35
N GLU A 286 -106.76 3.39 129.61
CA GLU A 286 -108.08 2.85 129.96
C GLU A 286 -108.02 1.95 131.21
N ILE A 287 -107.03 1.06 131.30
CA ILE A 287 -106.74 0.23 132.49
C ILE A 287 -106.42 1.10 133.71
N ASP A 288 -105.66 2.18 133.55
CA ASP A 288 -105.26 3.08 134.63
C ASP A 288 -106.41 4.01 135.04
N ALA A 289 -107.29 4.41 134.12
CA ALA A 289 -108.57 5.04 134.44
C ALA A 289 -109.51 4.09 135.21
N LEU A 290 -109.58 2.81 134.81
CA LEU A 290 -110.33 1.78 135.53
C LEU A 290 -109.72 1.48 136.91
N LYS A 291 -108.39 1.49 137.06
CA LYS A 291 -107.71 1.42 138.38
C LYS A 291 -108.10 2.61 139.24
N LEU A 292 -108.10 3.83 138.70
CA LEU A 292 -108.51 5.03 139.43
C LEU A 292 -109.97 4.93 139.92
N GLN A 293 -110.86 4.42 139.07
CA GLN A 293 -112.27 4.20 139.41
C GLN A 293 -112.48 3.08 140.45
N ILE A 294 -111.61 2.06 140.47
CA ILE A 294 -111.57 1.02 141.52
C ILE A 294 -110.99 1.59 142.83
N GLN A 295 -109.99 2.48 142.76
CA GLN A 295 -109.31 3.08 143.90
C GLN A 295 -110.23 3.98 144.75
N GLU A 296 -111.27 4.56 144.17
CA GLU A 296 -112.26 5.40 144.88
C GLU A 296 -113.31 4.58 145.66
N CYS A 297 -113.48 3.28 145.37
CA CYS A 297 -114.51 2.44 145.99
C CYS A 297 -114.06 1.58 147.18
N LEU A 298 -112.76 1.55 147.53
CA LEU A 298 -112.23 0.67 148.59
C LEU A 298 -111.41 1.42 149.66
N PHE A 299 -112.02 2.44 150.26
CA PHE A 299 -111.51 3.09 151.49
C PHE A 299 -111.77 2.26 152.77
N THR A 300 -111.83 0.93 152.66
CA THR A 300 -112.02 0.00 153.78
C THR A 300 -111.17 -1.25 153.61
N ARG A 301 -110.40 -1.54 154.67
CA ARG A 301 -109.53 -2.72 154.84
C ARG A 301 -108.26 -2.70 153.95
N GLU A 302 -107.07 -2.28 154.39
CA GLU A 302 -106.22 -2.65 155.56
C GLU A 302 -104.96 -3.36 155.05
N HIS A 303 -103.80 -2.77 155.38
CA HIS A 303 -102.45 -3.34 155.37
C HIS A 303 -101.71 -3.75 154.08
N GLU A 304 -100.55 -3.07 153.94
CA GLU A 304 -99.19 -3.61 153.70
C GLU A 304 -98.54 -3.66 152.30
N LYS A 305 -97.28 -3.16 152.32
CA LYS A 305 -96.10 -3.43 151.48
C LYS A 305 -96.19 -3.01 149.99
N ASN A 306 -95.46 -1.98 149.54
CA ASN A 306 -93.99 -1.78 149.48
C ASN A 306 -93.25 -2.83 148.63
N VAL A 307 -92.39 -2.34 147.70
CA VAL A 307 -91.05 -2.90 147.35
C VAL A 307 -91.09 -4.29 146.65
N SER A 308 -90.38 -4.58 145.55
CA SER A 308 -89.45 -3.83 144.66
C SER A 308 -89.44 -4.59 143.29
N GLU A 309 -89.06 -4.04 142.13
CA GLU A 309 -87.71 -3.61 141.68
C GLU A 309 -86.74 -4.80 141.44
N LEU A 310 -85.64 -4.54 140.71
CA LEU A 310 -84.63 -5.48 140.17
C LEU A 310 -85.14 -6.40 139.03
N GLU A 311 -84.47 -6.51 137.86
CA GLU A 311 -83.06 -6.86 137.54
C GLU A 311 -82.81 -8.39 137.61
N GLU A 312 -81.96 -9.02 136.79
CA GLU A 312 -80.96 -8.52 135.82
C GLU A 312 -80.71 -9.55 134.67
N SER A 313 -79.55 -9.46 133.99
CA SER A 313 -78.78 -10.58 133.40
C SER A 313 -79.11 -10.97 131.93
N VAL A 314 -78.14 -11.14 131.01
CA VAL A 314 -76.68 -10.84 131.03
C VAL A 314 -76.09 -10.74 129.62
N GLY A 315 -75.04 -9.92 129.46
CA GLY A 315 -73.93 -10.15 128.50
C GLY A 315 -74.18 -10.03 126.98
N ALA A 316 -73.17 -10.20 126.12
CA ALA A 316 -71.72 -10.08 126.33
C ALA A 316 -70.97 -9.89 124.98
N LEU A 317 -69.87 -9.12 125.02
CA LEU A 317 -68.68 -9.17 124.13
C LEU A 317 -68.86 -9.42 122.60
N SER A 318 -68.61 -8.39 121.80
CA SER A 318 -67.54 -8.44 120.77
C SER A 318 -67.13 -7.02 120.32
N ASN A 319 -66.02 -6.90 119.59
CA ASN A 319 -65.34 -5.63 119.29
C ASN A 319 -64.84 -5.57 117.84
N ASN A 320 -65.08 -4.45 117.12
CA ASN A 320 -64.43 -4.11 115.83
C ASN A 320 -64.89 -2.74 115.28
N HIS A 321 -63.98 -1.76 115.14
CA HIS A 321 -64.07 -0.46 114.42
C HIS A 321 -62.64 0.18 114.46
N PHE A 322 -62.09 0.97 113.51
CA PHE A 322 -62.53 1.41 112.17
C PHE A 322 -61.35 2.03 111.35
N HIS A 323 -61.51 2.11 110.02
CA HIS A 323 -60.98 3.14 109.07
C HIS A 323 -59.50 3.17 108.56
N SER A 324 -59.30 4.07 107.59
CA SER A 324 -58.26 4.18 106.51
C SER A 324 -57.37 5.44 106.71
N PRO A 325 -56.47 5.95 105.81
CA PRO A 325 -56.15 5.59 104.41
C PRO A 325 -54.64 5.66 103.95
N GLU A 326 -54.43 5.50 102.63
CA GLU A 326 -53.36 6.03 101.73
C GLU A 326 -51.83 5.95 102.01
N ASN A 327 -51.16 5.13 101.18
CA ASN A 327 -50.08 5.49 100.20
C ASN A 327 -48.64 5.90 100.66
N ARG A 328 -47.65 5.70 99.76
CA ARG A 328 -46.19 6.07 99.82
C ARG A 328 -45.34 5.31 100.87
N VAL A 329 -44.01 5.07 100.79
CA VAL A 329 -42.86 5.21 99.84
C VAL A 329 -41.84 4.04 100.17
N VAL A 330 -40.59 3.80 99.71
CA VAL A 330 -39.57 4.38 98.79
C VAL A 330 -38.69 3.21 98.24
N GLU A 331 -38.17 3.28 96.99
CA GLU A 331 -36.86 2.77 96.49
C GLU A 331 -36.62 3.39 95.07
N GLN A 332 -35.41 3.61 94.52
CA GLN A 332 -34.01 3.53 94.99
C GLN A 332 -33.16 4.63 94.26
N ASN A 333 -31.85 4.77 94.56
CA ASN A 333 -30.98 5.85 94.05
C ASN A 333 -29.96 5.41 92.96
N GLY A 334 -29.55 6.39 92.12
CA GLY A 334 -28.27 6.45 91.38
C GLY A 334 -28.26 5.93 89.93
N GLU A 335 -27.22 6.16 89.12
CA GLU A 335 -26.32 7.32 88.95
C GLU A 335 -25.54 7.16 87.61
N VAL A 336 -25.46 8.23 86.79
CA VAL A 336 -24.52 8.50 85.66
C VAL A 336 -24.00 7.36 84.77
N ALA A 337 -24.20 7.49 83.45
CA ALA A 337 -23.26 7.01 82.43
C ALA A 337 -23.13 8.02 81.26
N ALA A 338 -21.97 8.68 81.15
CA ALA A 338 -21.73 9.73 80.14
C ALA A 338 -21.18 9.16 78.81
N ALA A 339 -21.92 8.25 78.16
CA ALA A 339 -21.46 7.54 76.95
C ALA A 339 -21.86 8.22 75.62
N ASP A 340 -23.09 8.72 75.51
CA ASP A 340 -23.68 9.03 74.19
C ASP A 340 -23.18 10.35 73.57
N VAL A 341 -22.69 11.28 74.39
CA VAL A 341 -22.22 12.60 73.92
C VAL A 341 -20.85 12.50 73.23
N THR A 342 -19.96 11.62 73.68
CA THR A 342 -18.62 11.44 73.08
C THR A 342 -18.67 10.67 71.77
N GLN A 343 -19.58 9.69 71.64
CA GLN A 343 -19.78 8.94 70.40
C GLN A 343 -20.32 9.85 69.29
N LEU A 344 -21.39 10.62 69.55
CA LEU A 344 -21.93 11.57 68.58
C LEU A 344 -20.95 12.68 68.16
N GLN A 345 -20.02 13.09 69.04
CA GLN A 345 -18.96 14.04 68.66
C GLN A 345 -17.85 13.41 67.81
N LYS A 346 -17.56 12.12 68.01
CA LYS A 346 -16.57 11.38 67.21
C LYS A 346 -17.07 11.20 65.77
N ASP A 347 -18.30 10.72 65.61
CA ASP A 347 -18.86 10.40 64.31
C ASP A 347 -19.04 11.65 63.44
N ASN A 348 -19.37 12.80 64.05
CA ASN A 348 -19.43 14.10 63.37
C ASN A 348 -18.06 14.49 62.77
N ARG A 349 -16.97 14.35 63.54
CA ARG A 349 -15.59 14.61 63.05
C ARG A 349 -15.18 13.67 61.94
N GLU A 350 -15.60 12.41 62.00
CA GLU A 350 -15.28 11.40 60.99
C GLU A 350 -16.03 11.68 59.66
N LEU A 351 -17.28 12.16 59.75
CA LEU A 351 -18.04 12.66 58.60
C LEU A 351 -17.46 13.98 58.03
N GLU A 352 -17.03 14.92 58.88
CA GLU A 352 -16.33 16.14 58.43
C GLU A 352 -15.05 15.79 57.65
N GLN A 353 -14.25 14.82 58.12
CA GLN A 353 -13.06 14.35 57.42
C GLN A 353 -13.40 13.67 56.08
N GLN A 354 -14.46 12.86 56.01
CA GLN A 354 -14.93 12.31 54.74
C GLN A 354 -15.40 13.39 53.76
N LEU A 355 -16.09 14.43 54.23
CA LEU A 355 -16.50 15.57 53.40
C LEU A 355 -15.28 16.37 52.91
N ALA A 356 -14.28 16.60 53.75
CA ALA A 356 -13.02 17.24 53.35
C ALA A 356 -12.27 16.42 52.29
N TYR A 357 -12.20 15.09 52.45
CA TYR A 357 -11.59 14.18 51.47
C TYR A 357 -12.35 14.18 50.13
N LYS A 358 -13.68 14.02 50.16
CA LYS A 358 -14.52 14.06 48.95
C LYS A 358 -14.43 15.40 48.23
N ASN A 359 -14.39 16.52 48.94
CA ASN A 359 -14.14 17.84 48.34
C ASN A 359 -12.75 17.98 47.70
N LYS A 360 -11.72 17.35 48.28
CA LYS A 360 -10.36 17.30 47.68
C LYS A 360 -10.35 16.46 46.39
N MET A 361 -11.06 15.33 46.38
CA MET A 361 -11.26 14.50 45.18
C MET A 361 -12.01 15.25 44.07
N ILE A 362 -13.10 15.96 44.41
CA ILE A 362 -13.86 16.79 43.46
C ILE A 362 -12.96 17.84 42.80
N LYS A 363 -12.09 18.52 43.56
CA LYS A 363 -11.12 19.47 43.00
C LYS A 363 -10.11 18.82 42.06
N GLN A 364 -9.63 17.60 42.36
CA GLN A 364 -8.76 16.85 41.43
C GLN A 364 -9.48 16.42 40.15
N LEU A 365 -10.74 16.02 40.23
CA LEU A 365 -11.55 15.66 39.05
C LEU A 365 -11.89 16.90 38.20
N GLN A 366 -12.19 18.04 38.82
CA GLN A 366 -12.37 19.32 38.13
C GLN A 366 -11.08 19.79 37.43
N GLN A 367 -9.92 19.62 38.07
CA GLN A 367 -8.62 19.91 37.46
C GLN A 367 -8.36 19.01 36.24
N ARG A 368 -8.52 17.68 36.39
CA ARG A 368 -8.43 16.74 35.25
C ARG A 368 -9.40 17.08 34.12
N MET A 369 -10.62 17.51 34.43
CA MET A 369 -11.60 17.95 33.43
C MET A 369 -11.16 19.24 32.72
N MET A 370 -10.54 20.19 33.42
CA MET A 370 -9.97 21.40 32.81
C MET A 370 -8.79 21.06 31.89
N GLU A 371 -7.94 20.12 32.29
CA GLU A 371 -6.83 19.61 31.50
C GLU A 371 -7.34 18.87 30.24
N LEU A 372 -8.32 17.96 30.38
CA LEU A 372 -8.97 17.32 29.24
C LEU A 372 -9.59 18.34 28.28
N LYS A 373 -10.29 19.36 28.78
CA LYS A 373 -10.85 20.44 27.95
C LYS A 373 -9.75 21.19 27.19
N LYS A 374 -8.61 21.48 27.84
CA LYS A 374 -7.45 22.13 27.18
C LYS A 374 -6.77 21.23 26.13
N THR A 375 -6.76 19.91 26.31
CA THR A 375 -6.25 18.96 25.32
C THR A 375 -7.21 18.84 24.13
N LEU A 376 -8.50 18.58 24.38
CA LEU A 376 -9.54 18.55 23.35
C LEU A 376 -9.58 19.86 22.53
N GLN A 377 -9.49 21.02 23.17
CA GLN A 377 -9.47 22.32 22.49
C GLN A 377 -8.19 22.58 21.67
N LYS A 378 -7.08 21.86 21.95
CA LYS A 378 -5.86 21.89 21.13
C LYS A 378 -5.92 20.95 19.92
N GLU A 379 -6.61 19.81 20.05
CA GLU A 379 -6.78 18.83 18.99
C GLU A 379 -7.91 19.20 18.02
N LEU A 380 -9.05 19.67 18.53
CA LEU A 380 -10.22 20.16 17.77
C LEU A 380 -9.95 21.55 17.17
N LYS A 381 -8.85 21.69 16.42
CA LYS A 381 -8.15 22.93 16.04
C LYS A 381 -8.90 23.83 15.04
N ILE A 382 -10.12 24.21 15.39
CA ILE A 382 -11.04 25.10 14.67
C ILE A 382 -10.92 26.50 15.28
N ARG A 383 -10.82 27.53 14.44
CA ARG A 383 -10.79 28.94 14.88
C ARG A 383 -12.19 29.36 15.35
N PRO A 384 -12.32 30.13 16.44
CA PRO A 384 -13.55 30.87 16.71
C PRO A 384 -13.61 32.08 15.78
N ASP A 385 -14.47 32.03 14.75
CA ASP A 385 -15.22 33.18 14.21
C ASP A 385 -16.02 32.77 12.97
N SER A 386 -17.35 32.93 13.04
CA SER A 386 -18.24 33.36 11.95
C SER A 386 -19.66 33.53 12.49
N GLU A 387 -20.30 34.64 12.13
CA GLU A 387 -21.63 35.01 12.60
C GLU A 387 -22.74 34.40 11.71
N VAL A 388 -23.97 34.40 12.23
CA VAL A 388 -25.22 34.06 11.53
C VAL A 388 -25.80 35.37 10.96
N PRO A 389 -26.20 35.49 9.67
CA PRO A 389 -27.61 35.21 9.34
C PRO A 389 -27.99 34.82 7.87
N GLU A 390 -29.28 34.47 7.76
CA GLU A 390 -30.24 34.71 6.65
C GLU A 390 -30.30 33.87 5.34
N VAL A 391 -31.26 32.94 5.35
CA VAL A 391 -32.48 32.92 4.49
C VAL A 391 -32.35 33.11 2.96
N ARG A 392 -32.75 32.07 2.21
CA ARG A 392 -33.77 32.20 1.13
C ARG A 392 -34.54 30.90 0.86
N GLU A 393 -35.70 31.03 0.21
CA GLU A 393 -36.73 29.98 0.09
C GLU A 393 -36.77 29.25 -1.27
N LYS A 394 -37.48 28.11 -1.28
CA LYS A 394 -38.26 27.51 -2.40
C LYS A 394 -37.49 26.92 -3.61
N ALA A 395 -37.97 25.87 -4.29
CA ALA A 395 -39.00 24.86 -3.96
C ALA A 395 -39.00 23.72 -5.00
N ASN A 396 -39.51 22.53 -4.62
CA ASN A 396 -39.99 21.44 -5.50
C ASN A 396 -38.88 20.74 -6.36
N SER A 397 -38.99 19.49 -6.84
CA SER A 397 -39.90 18.34 -6.62
C SER A 397 -39.25 17.09 -7.26
N GLU A 398 -39.61 15.82 -6.99
CA GLU A 398 -40.60 15.22 -6.08
C GLU A 398 -40.18 13.77 -5.71
N VAL A 399 -40.80 13.17 -4.68
CA VAL A 399 -40.72 11.73 -4.36
C VAL A 399 -42.05 11.26 -3.77
N PRO A 400 -42.58 10.10 -4.18
CA PRO A 400 -43.32 9.25 -3.25
C PRO A 400 -42.88 7.78 -3.24
N ASN A 401 -42.80 7.22 -2.04
CA ASN A 401 -42.57 5.80 -1.76
C ASN A 401 -43.74 4.90 -2.17
N ALA A 402 -43.53 3.57 -2.27
CA ALA A 402 -44.28 2.60 -1.45
C ALA A 402 -43.78 1.13 -1.53
N SER A 403 -43.55 0.54 -0.35
CA SER A 403 -43.78 -0.86 0.08
C SER A 403 -43.72 -2.08 -0.88
N VAL A 404 -42.76 -2.97 -0.59
CA VAL A 404 -42.94 -4.40 -0.23
C VAL A 404 -43.99 -5.25 -0.97
N THR A 405 -43.55 -6.29 -1.71
CA THR A 405 -44.10 -7.67 -1.60
C THR A 405 -43.05 -8.71 -2.05
N VAL A 406 -43.13 -9.94 -1.56
CA VAL A 406 -42.33 -11.11 -2.03
C VAL A 406 -43.24 -12.10 -2.73
N THR A 407 -42.98 -12.41 -4.01
CA THR A 407 -43.54 -13.58 -4.72
C THR A 407 -42.65 -14.03 -5.89
N ASN A 408 -42.53 -15.35 -6.05
CA ASN A 408 -42.22 -16.11 -7.28
C ASN A 408 -40.96 -15.73 -8.12
N ASN A 409 -39.81 -16.31 -7.74
CA ASN A 409 -38.60 -16.38 -8.59
C ASN A 409 -38.65 -17.54 -9.63
N SER A 410 -39.76 -17.74 -10.35
CA SER A 410 -39.94 -18.88 -11.28
C SER A 410 -39.77 -18.53 -12.77
N ASP A 411 -40.24 -17.37 -13.22
CA ASP A 411 -40.28 -17.03 -14.67
C ASP A 411 -38.90 -16.70 -15.26
N LEU A 412 -37.89 -16.46 -14.41
CA LEU A 412 -36.52 -16.19 -14.86
C LEU A 412 -35.76 -17.46 -15.32
N ASN A 413 -36.39 -18.64 -15.38
CA ASN A 413 -35.74 -19.85 -15.88
C ASN A 413 -35.94 -20.03 -17.40
N ASP A 414 -37.16 -19.81 -17.89
CA ASP A 414 -37.52 -20.01 -19.31
C ASP A 414 -36.68 -19.09 -20.24
N SER A 415 -36.55 -17.82 -19.85
CA SER A 415 -35.64 -16.84 -20.49
C SER A 415 -34.16 -17.24 -20.49
N ARG A 416 -33.72 -18.12 -19.57
CA ARG A 416 -32.34 -18.65 -19.54
C ARG A 416 -32.19 -19.91 -20.38
N GLU A 417 -33.21 -20.75 -20.47
CA GLU A 417 -33.19 -21.97 -21.27
C GLU A 417 -33.27 -21.64 -22.77
N ILE A 418 -34.11 -20.68 -23.16
CA ILE A 418 -34.12 -20.07 -24.50
C ILE A 418 -32.75 -19.44 -24.83
N ASN A 419 -32.11 -18.77 -23.86
CA ASN A 419 -30.76 -18.24 -24.03
C ASN A 419 -29.76 -19.40 -24.30
N PHE A 420 -29.79 -20.50 -23.55
CA PHE A 420 -28.86 -21.62 -23.80
C PHE A 420 -29.04 -22.29 -25.17
N GLU A 421 -30.26 -22.48 -25.69
CA GLU A 421 -30.44 -23.03 -27.03
C GLU A 421 -30.03 -22.02 -28.13
N TYR A 422 -30.38 -20.74 -27.96
CA TYR A 422 -29.96 -19.69 -28.90
C TYR A 422 -28.44 -19.46 -28.87
N LEU A 423 -27.81 -19.45 -27.70
CA LEU A 423 -26.36 -19.41 -27.50
C LEU A 423 -25.67 -20.60 -28.14
N LYS A 424 -26.22 -21.82 -27.99
CA LYS A 424 -25.71 -23.01 -28.69
C LYS A 424 -25.74 -22.83 -30.21
N HIS A 425 -26.82 -22.26 -30.76
CA HIS A 425 -26.89 -21.93 -32.18
C HIS A 425 -25.87 -20.84 -32.57
N VAL A 426 -25.79 -19.74 -31.82
CA VAL A 426 -24.90 -18.59 -32.09
C VAL A 426 -23.43 -18.98 -31.99
N VAL A 427 -23.02 -19.77 -31.00
CA VAL A 427 -21.65 -20.29 -30.85
C VAL A 427 -21.33 -21.30 -31.94
N LEU A 428 -22.23 -22.24 -32.26
CA LEU A 428 -22.01 -23.19 -33.36
C LEU A 428 -21.89 -22.46 -34.70
N LYS A 429 -22.72 -21.44 -34.94
CA LYS A 429 -22.66 -20.59 -36.13
C LYS A 429 -21.37 -19.77 -36.17
N PHE A 430 -20.99 -19.12 -35.07
CA PHE A 430 -19.73 -18.37 -34.95
C PHE A 430 -18.51 -19.24 -35.29
N MET A 431 -18.49 -20.47 -34.79
CA MET A 431 -17.41 -21.45 -35.05
C MET A 431 -17.44 -22.08 -36.46
N SER A 432 -18.53 -21.91 -37.23
CA SER A 432 -18.74 -22.58 -38.53
C SER A 432 -19.00 -21.62 -39.70
N CYS A 433 -19.09 -20.31 -39.46
CA CYS A 433 -19.36 -19.29 -40.46
C CYS A 433 -18.08 -18.75 -41.11
N ARG A 434 -18.25 -17.90 -42.13
CA ARG A 434 -17.12 -17.19 -42.76
C ARG A 434 -16.64 -16.05 -41.85
N GLU A 435 -15.37 -15.69 -41.97
CA GLU A 435 -14.68 -14.77 -41.07
C GLU A 435 -15.35 -13.37 -41.02
N SER A 436 -15.94 -12.92 -42.13
CA SER A 436 -16.70 -11.67 -42.21
C SER A 436 -18.08 -11.73 -41.53
N GLU A 437 -18.66 -12.92 -41.37
CA GLU A 437 -19.89 -13.14 -40.60
C GLU A 437 -19.58 -13.27 -39.10
N ALA A 438 -18.46 -13.92 -38.78
CA ALA A 438 -17.97 -14.08 -37.40
C ALA A 438 -17.82 -12.74 -36.69
N PHE A 439 -17.29 -11.70 -37.36
CA PHE A 439 -17.11 -10.37 -36.77
C PHE A 439 -18.43 -9.69 -36.34
N HIS A 440 -19.53 -9.98 -37.05
CA HIS A 440 -20.87 -9.54 -36.65
C HIS A 440 -21.44 -10.37 -35.51
N LEU A 441 -21.17 -11.68 -35.51
CA LEU A 441 -21.60 -12.61 -34.46
C LEU A 441 -20.87 -12.39 -33.13
N ILE A 442 -19.67 -11.78 -33.10
CA ILE A 442 -18.98 -11.38 -31.86
C ILE A 442 -19.95 -10.64 -30.92
N LYS A 443 -20.65 -9.61 -31.40
CA LYS A 443 -21.59 -8.83 -30.57
C LYS A 443 -22.76 -9.67 -30.03
N ALA A 444 -23.22 -10.67 -30.78
CA ALA A 444 -24.25 -11.59 -30.30
C ALA A 444 -23.69 -12.49 -29.19
N VAL A 445 -22.48 -13.02 -29.36
CA VAL A 445 -21.80 -13.80 -28.31
C VAL A 445 -21.57 -12.96 -27.05
N SER A 446 -21.09 -11.71 -27.18
CA SER A 446 -20.87 -10.79 -26.05
C SER A 446 -22.13 -10.57 -25.22
N VAL A 447 -23.27 -10.30 -25.87
CA VAL A 447 -24.55 -10.03 -25.18
C VAL A 447 -25.12 -11.29 -24.52
N LEU A 448 -24.97 -12.46 -25.13
CA LEU A 448 -25.50 -13.72 -24.56
C LEU A 448 -24.66 -14.25 -23.40
N LEU A 449 -23.34 -14.02 -23.42
CA LEU A 449 -22.39 -14.44 -22.38
C LEU A 449 -22.07 -13.35 -21.34
N ASN A 450 -22.53 -12.11 -21.55
CA ASN A 450 -22.21 -10.93 -20.73
C ASN A 450 -20.70 -10.62 -20.67
N PHE A 451 -20.02 -10.67 -21.82
CA PHE A 451 -18.61 -10.30 -21.92
C PHE A 451 -18.36 -8.83 -21.62
N SER A 452 -17.21 -8.54 -21.01
CA SER A 452 -16.70 -7.18 -20.87
C SER A 452 -16.31 -6.59 -22.24
N GLN A 453 -16.11 -5.27 -22.29
CA GLN A 453 -15.69 -4.61 -23.54
C GLN A 453 -14.28 -5.06 -23.97
N GLU A 454 -13.43 -5.42 -23.01
CA GLU A 454 -12.09 -5.95 -23.18
C GLU A 454 -12.13 -7.40 -23.73
N GLU A 455 -13.01 -8.25 -23.19
CA GLU A 455 -13.21 -9.62 -23.68
C GLU A 455 -13.78 -9.64 -25.11
N GLU A 456 -14.73 -8.75 -25.41
CA GLU A 456 -15.23 -8.55 -26.78
C GLU A 456 -14.09 -8.11 -27.73
N ASN A 457 -13.21 -7.20 -27.29
CA ASN A 457 -12.12 -6.69 -28.11
C ASN A 457 -11.02 -7.75 -28.32
N MET A 458 -10.70 -8.56 -27.31
CA MET A 458 -9.79 -9.71 -27.44
C MET A 458 -10.26 -10.70 -28.53
N LEU A 459 -11.58 -10.91 -28.65
CA LEU A 459 -12.17 -11.74 -29.72
C LEU A 459 -12.04 -11.10 -31.11
N LYS A 460 -12.20 -9.77 -31.21
CA LYS A 460 -11.96 -9.02 -32.47
C LYS A 460 -10.49 -9.11 -32.88
N GLU A 461 -9.55 -8.80 -31.98
CA GLU A 461 -8.11 -8.88 -32.23
C GLU A 461 -7.69 -10.31 -32.63
N THR A 462 -8.24 -11.33 -31.99
CA THR A 462 -7.98 -12.75 -32.34
C THR A 462 -8.50 -13.11 -33.73
N LEU A 463 -9.65 -12.56 -34.15
CA LEU A 463 -10.22 -12.79 -35.48
C LEU A 463 -9.45 -12.00 -36.57
N GLU A 464 -9.09 -10.75 -36.29
CA GLU A 464 -8.28 -9.89 -37.17
C GLU A 464 -6.85 -10.44 -37.39
N TYR A 465 -6.23 -10.97 -36.33
CA TYR A 465 -4.97 -11.72 -36.40
C TYR A 465 -5.07 -12.98 -37.28
N LYS A 466 -6.23 -13.63 -37.35
CA LYS A 466 -6.48 -14.75 -38.30
C LYS A 466 -6.73 -14.26 -39.72
N MET A 467 -7.38 -13.10 -39.91
CA MET A 467 -7.57 -12.48 -41.23
C MET A 467 -6.26 -11.96 -41.83
N SER A 468 -5.27 -11.61 -41.00
CA SER A 468 -3.94 -11.13 -41.40
C SER A 468 -3.04 -12.23 -41.99
N TRP A 469 -3.46 -12.80 -43.14
CA TRP A 469 -2.73 -13.87 -43.83
C TRP A 469 -1.54 -13.36 -44.68
N PHE A 470 -1.56 -12.08 -45.07
CA PHE A 470 -0.48 -11.43 -45.84
C PHE A 470 -0.01 -10.14 -45.16
N GLY A 471 0.89 -10.27 -44.19
CA GLY A 471 1.51 -9.14 -43.50
C GLY A 471 2.31 -9.55 -42.27
N SER A 472 3.04 -8.60 -41.69
CA SER A 472 3.70 -8.78 -40.39
C SER A 472 2.64 -9.04 -39.32
N LYS A 473 2.60 -10.26 -38.76
CA LYS A 473 1.63 -10.63 -37.73
C LYS A 473 1.69 -9.64 -36.55
N PRO A 474 0.57 -8.98 -36.18
CA PRO A 474 0.53 -8.20 -34.94
C PRO A 474 0.78 -9.12 -33.74
N SER A 475 1.42 -8.60 -32.69
CA SER A 475 1.77 -9.44 -31.53
C SER A 475 0.50 -9.88 -30.78
N PRO A 476 0.36 -11.18 -30.45
CA PRO A 476 -0.88 -11.70 -29.85
C PRO A 476 -0.98 -11.28 -28.37
N LYS A 477 -1.62 -10.13 -28.13
CA LYS A 477 -2.00 -9.67 -26.79
C LYS A 477 -3.10 -10.58 -26.25
N GLY A 478 -2.81 -11.34 -25.19
CA GLY A 478 -3.83 -12.12 -24.49
C GLY A 478 -4.26 -13.45 -25.14
N SER A 479 -3.34 -14.22 -25.72
CA SER A 479 -3.64 -15.59 -26.15
C SER A 479 -3.96 -16.51 -24.95
N ILE A 480 -5.24 -16.62 -24.57
CA ILE A 480 -5.72 -17.62 -23.60
C ILE A 480 -5.49 -19.03 -24.15
N ARG A 481 -4.40 -19.67 -23.72
CA ARG A 481 -4.08 -21.06 -24.06
C ARG A 481 -5.00 -21.99 -23.26
N PRO A 482 -5.83 -22.84 -23.88
CA PRO A 482 -6.68 -23.78 -23.13
C PRO A 482 -5.82 -24.75 -22.31
N SER A 483 -6.08 -24.85 -21.00
CA SER A 483 -5.26 -25.59 -20.03
C SER A 483 -5.46 -27.11 -20.08
N ILE A 484 -5.47 -27.71 -21.28
CA ILE A 484 -5.71 -29.14 -21.51
C ILE A 484 -4.69 -29.77 -22.49
N SER A 485 -3.40 -29.64 -22.16
CA SER A 485 -2.37 -30.55 -22.70
C SER A 485 -1.16 -30.63 -21.75
N SER A 486 -1.10 -31.67 -20.91
CA SER A 486 0.14 -32.00 -20.19
C SER A 486 1.25 -32.34 -21.21
N PRO A 487 2.50 -31.92 -20.99
CA PRO A 487 3.61 -32.38 -21.83
C PRO A 487 3.77 -33.89 -21.65
N ARG A 488 3.83 -34.64 -22.77
CA ARG A 488 4.18 -36.06 -22.71
C ARG A 488 5.64 -36.18 -22.27
N THR A 489 5.88 -36.87 -21.17
CA THR A 489 7.21 -37.34 -20.80
C THR A 489 7.71 -38.33 -21.85
N LEU A 490 8.91 -38.08 -22.42
CA LEU A 490 9.65 -39.09 -23.18
C LEU A 490 10.53 -39.89 -22.21
N TRP A 491 10.34 -41.20 -22.20
CA TRP A 491 11.17 -42.23 -21.57
C TRP A 491 11.00 -43.51 -22.41
N PRO A 492 12.07 -44.29 -22.67
CA PRO A 492 13.49 -43.93 -22.73
C PRO A 492 13.91 -43.43 -24.13
#